data_AF-A0A0S2SI14-F1
#
_entry.id   AF-A0A0S2SI14-F1
#
_cell.length_a   1.000
_cell.length_b   1.000
_cell.length_c   1.000
_cell.angle_alpha   90.00
_cell.angle_beta   90.00
_cell.angle_gamma   90.00
#
_symmetry.space_group_name_H-M   'P 1'
#
loop_
_entity.id
_entity.type
_entity.pdbx_description
1 polymer ?
#
loop_
_entity_poly.entity_id
_entity_poly.type
_entity_poly.pdbx_seq_one_letter_code
_entity_poly.pdbx_strand_id
1 'polypeptide(L)'
;MVTTTRITHATPAATYAHICNRDLENDIAAQLVPGGAGFNGALGDGVDVVLGGGSRHFLPGDQKGKRGDGRNLIDEMRAQGYQFVSNESELVGAATDKKLLGLFGSSHMNYELDRKSGEPSLSEMTVSALKHLKQNKRGYFLMVEGGRIDHALHDTNAKRALVDTVAFNDAIQAAIDEVKKSDPELKNTLIVVTADHDHTLVLNGYAKRTGKTTATNPGVLGLVKNYGDGNPTLDKEGNPYTIIGFGNGHNRVEGPRQSLDEATVSADDYAQEAVVRISDVAGEETHGGTDVFLGAMGHGAEGFHGSMDNTAVFNVVKAAAEL
;
A
#
# COMPACT_ATOMS: atom_id res chain seq x y z
N MET A 1 -9.76 0.80 8.84
CA MET A 1 -8.94 0.78 7.61
C MET A 1 -7.61 1.47 7.89
N VAL A 2 -6.53 0.97 7.26
CA VAL A 2 -5.17 1.50 7.36
C VAL A 2 -4.56 1.48 5.96
N THR A 3 -3.89 2.56 5.55
CA THR A 3 -3.22 2.63 4.25
C THR A 3 -2.05 3.60 4.26
N THR A 4 -1.06 3.41 3.38
CA THR A 4 -0.04 4.42 3.05
C THR A 4 -0.49 5.41 1.96
N THR A 5 -1.67 5.21 1.35
CA THR A 5 -2.23 6.11 0.35
C THR A 5 -3.07 7.21 1.00
N ARG A 6 -3.86 7.93 0.19
CA ARG A 6 -4.89 8.82 0.73
C ARG A 6 -6.03 7.93 1.18
N ILE A 7 -6.67 8.19 2.32
CA ILE A 7 -7.83 7.36 2.75
C ILE A 7 -9.00 7.39 1.73
N THR A 8 -8.99 8.40 0.86
CA THR A 8 -9.93 8.62 -0.25
C THR A 8 -9.52 7.91 -1.55
N HIS A 9 -8.37 7.25 -1.58
CA HIS A 9 -7.91 6.45 -2.72
C HIS A 9 -8.84 5.23 -2.93
N ALA A 10 -8.78 4.59 -4.10
CA ALA A 10 -9.77 3.58 -4.50
C ALA A 10 -9.87 2.41 -3.51
N THR A 11 -8.74 1.82 -3.11
CA THR A 11 -8.70 0.65 -2.21
C THR A 11 -9.32 0.94 -0.83
N PRO A 12 -8.94 2.01 -0.09
CA PRO A 12 -9.62 2.35 1.15
C PRO A 12 -11.06 2.80 0.94
N ALA A 13 -11.34 3.57 -0.12
CA ALA A 13 -12.70 4.03 -0.46
C ALA A 13 -13.68 2.88 -0.66
N ALA A 14 -13.25 1.75 -1.24
CA ALA A 14 -14.08 0.58 -1.45
C ALA A 14 -14.71 0.02 -0.16
N THR A 15 -14.15 0.35 1.01
CA THR A 15 -14.68 -0.11 2.31
C THR A 15 -15.82 0.76 2.87
N TYR A 16 -16.09 1.95 2.30
CA TYR A 16 -17.08 2.87 2.85
C TYR A 16 -17.86 3.71 1.84
N ALA A 17 -17.34 3.93 0.64
CA ALA A 17 -17.89 4.88 -0.33
C ALA A 17 -18.55 4.20 -1.53
N HIS A 18 -19.54 4.88 -2.11
CA HIS A 18 -20.11 4.57 -3.41
C HIS A 18 -20.04 5.82 -4.29
N ILE A 19 -19.31 5.73 -5.40
CA ILE A 19 -19.14 6.85 -6.32
C ILE A 19 -18.90 6.35 -7.75
N CYS A 20 -19.35 7.10 -8.75
CA CYS A 20 -19.19 6.72 -10.15
C CYS A 20 -17.78 7.00 -10.71
N ASN A 21 -16.98 7.81 -10.02
CA ASN A 21 -15.61 8.14 -10.42
C ASN A 21 -14.72 8.25 -9.18
N ARG A 22 -13.64 7.44 -9.13
CA ARG A 22 -12.67 7.39 -8.03
C ARG A 22 -11.92 8.71 -7.82
N ASP A 23 -11.85 9.57 -8.83
CA ASP A 23 -11.11 10.84 -8.76
C ASP A 23 -11.86 11.93 -7.98
N LEU A 24 -13.14 11.71 -7.65
CA LEU A 24 -13.96 12.61 -6.85
C LEU A 24 -13.63 12.49 -5.35
N GLU A 25 -12.34 12.55 -4.99
CA GLU A 25 -11.83 12.27 -3.65
C GLU A 25 -12.38 13.22 -2.57
N ASN A 26 -12.76 14.45 -2.92
CA ASN A 26 -13.44 15.36 -1.99
C ASN A 26 -14.84 14.86 -1.61
N ASP A 27 -15.56 14.28 -2.57
CA ASP A 27 -16.89 13.70 -2.34
C ASP A 27 -16.76 12.38 -1.58
N ILE A 28 -15.78 11.55 -1.94
CA ILE A 28 -15.42 10.34 -1.19
C ILE A 28 -15.13 10.71 0.28
N ALA A 29 -14.32 11.73 0.56
CA ALA A 29 -14.04 12.17 1.94
C ALA A 29 -15.32 12.54 2.71
N ALA A 30 -16.28 13.18 2.04
CA ALA A 30 -17.55 13.56 2.68
C ALA A 30 -18.40 12.35 3.08
N GLN A 31 -18.31 11.24 2.33
CA GLN A 31 -19.01 9.98 2.66
C GLN A 31 -18.46 9.29 3.91
N LEU A 32 -17.29 9.69 4.40
CA LEU A 32 -16.72 9.15 5.64
C LEU A 32 -17.39 9.74 6.90
N VAL A 33 -17.96 10.95 6.80
CA VAL A 33 -18.56 11.64 7.94
C VAL A 33 -19.91 11.01 8.29
N PRO A 34 -20.10 10.46 9.51
CA PRO A 34 -21.39 9.91 9.93
C PRO A 34 -22.55 10.90 9.75
N GLY A 35 -23.59 10.48 9.04
CA GLY A 35 -24.75 11.32 8.71
C GLY A 35 -24.47 12.42 7.68
N GLY A 36 -23.25 12.48 7.13
CA GLY A 36 -22.85 13.43 6.09
C GLY A 36 -23.39 13.08 4.70
N ALA A 37 -23.12 13.96 3.74
CA ALA A 37 -23.52 13.77 2.35
C ALA A 37 -22.92 12.49 1.75
N GLY A 38 -23.77 11.59 1.27
CA GLY A 38 -23.37 10.31 0.67
C GLY A 38 -22.90 9.26 1.67
N PHE A 39 -23.02 9.50 2.98
CA PHE A 39 -22.66 8.51 4.00
C PHE A 39 -23.46 7.21 3.82
N ASN A 40 -22.76 6.09 3.86
CA ASN A 40 -23.40 4.77 3.83
C ASN A 40 -23.99 4.43 5.19
N GLY A 41 -25.32 4.51 5.33
CA GLY A 41 -26.02 4.19 6.58
C GLY A 41 -25.80 2.76 7.11
N ALA A 42 -25.36 1.81 6.27
CA ALA A 42 -24.98 0.47 6.71
C ALA A 42 -23.75 0.46 7.64
N LEU A 43 -22.95 1.55 7.64
CA LEU A 43 -21.82 1.74 8.54
C LEU A 43 -22.24 2.23 9.94
N GLY A 44 -23.55 2.34 10.21
CA GLY A 44 -24.07 2.76 11.51
C GLY A 44 -23.61 4.16 11.89
N ASP A 45 -22.82 4.26 12.96
CA ASP A 45 -22.25 5.50 13.46
C ASP A 45 -20.84 5.78 12.91
N GLY A 46 -20.43 5.09 11.84
CA GLY A 46 -19.19 5.34 11.08
C GLY A 46 -18.07 4.33 11.32
N VAL A 47 -17.02 4.43 10.51
CA VAL A 47 -15.85 3.55 10.59
C VAL A 47 -15.04 3.84 11.86
N ASP A 48 -14.74 2.83 12.67
CA ASP A 48 -14.09 3.02 13.98
C ASP A 48 -12.65 3.55 13.91
N VAL A 49 -11.87 3.11 12.90
CA VAL A 49 -10.46 3.51 12.73
C VAL A 49 -10.16 3.81 11.27
N VAL A 50 -9.60 4.98 11.00
CA VAL A 50 -9.19 5.44 9.68
C VAL A 50 -7.79 6.04 9.78
N LEU A 51 -6.78 5.34 9.25
CA LEU A 51 -5.37 5.76 9.31
C LEU A 51 -4.75 5.79 7.90
N GLY A 52 -4.16 6.92 7.52
CA GLY A 52 -3.42 7.06 6.27
C GLY A 52 -3.08 8.51 5.95
N GLY A 53 -2.97 8.86 4.66
CA GLY A 53 -2.81 10.24 4.20
C GLY A 53 -4.12 10.89 3.74
N GLY A 54 -4.02 12.07 3.11
CA GLY A 54 -5.11 12.69 2.37
C GLY A 54 -5.81 13.86 3.07
N SER A 55 -5.18 14.50 4.05
CA SER A 55 -5.79 15.65 4.77
C SER A 55 -6.23 16.79 3.86
N ARG A 56 -5.65 16.92 2.66
CA ARG A 56 -6.10 17.88 1.66
C ARG A 56 -7.57 17.73 1.27
N HIS A 57 -8.15 16.54 1.31
CA HIS A 57 -9.56 16.31 0.95
C HIS A 57 -10.55 16.58 2.09
N PHE A 58 -10.02 16.82 3.29
CA PHE A 58 -10.79 17.08 4.50
C PHE A 58 -10.84 18.57 4.87
N LEU A 59 -9.95 19.39 4.30
CA LEU A 59 -9.79 20.80 4.66
C LEU A 59 -10.26 21.72 3.52
N PRO A 60 -10.79 22.92 3.86
CA PRO A 60 -11.06 23.96 2.87
C PRO A 60 -9.77 24.60 2.36
N GLY A 61 -9.85 25.29 1.20
CA GLY A 61 -8.68 25.87 0.52
C GLY A 61 -7.88 26.88 1.37
N ASP A 62 -8.55 27.68 2.18
CA ASP A 62 -7.94 28.62 3.13
C ASP A 62 -7.20 27.93 4.29
N GLN A 63 -7.42 26.62 4.49
CA GLN A 63 -6.73 25.76 5.44
C GLN A 63 -5.80 24.75 4.74
N LYS A 64 -5.26 25.13 3.57
CA LYS A 64 -4.34 24.31 2.76
C LYS A 64 -4.95 22.99 2.26
N GLY A 65 -6.26 22.93 2.15
CA GLY A 65 -6.97 21.80 1.56
C GLY A 65 -7.37 22.01 0.10
N LYS A 66 -8.18 21.09 -0.40
CA LYS A 66 -8.70 21.03 -1.78
C LYS A 66 -10.23 21.13 -1.83
N ARG A 67 -10.92 21.26 -0.70
CA ARG A 67 -12.37 21.39 -0.70
C ARG A 67 -12.82 22.76 -1.19
N GLY A 68 -13.74 22.77 -2.15
CA GLY A 68 -14.33 24.00 -2.71
C GLY A 68 -15.63 24.45 -2.03
N ASP A 69 -16.12 23.69 -1.05
CA ASP A 69 -17.39 23.92 -0.36
C ASP A 69 -17.24 24.57 1.02
N GLY A 70 -16.01 24.95 1.40
CA GLY A 70 -15.72 25.60 2.68
C GLY A 70 -15.82 24.70 3.91
N ARG A 71 -16.11 23.40 3.75
CA ARG A 71 -16.25 22.47 4.88
C ARG A 71 -14.89 22.06 5.45
N ASN A 72 -14.83 21.92 6.77
CA ASN A 72 -13.73 21.24 7.46
C ASN A 72 -14.24 19.92 8.02
N LEU A 73 -13.94 18.83 7.31
CA LEU A 73 -14.40 17.50 7.67
C LEU A 73 -13.67 16.93 8.89
N ILE A 74 -12.47 17.40 9.23
CA ILE A 74 -11.81 17.00 10.48
C ILE A 74 -12.63 17.50 11.68
N ASP A 75 -13.13 18.73 11.62
CA ASP A 75 -13.98 19.27 12.68
C ASP A 75 -15.36 18.61 12.72
N GLU A 76 -15.93 18.27 11.56
CA GLU A 76 -17.15 17.46 11.50
C GLU A 76 -16.95 16.06 12.12
N MET A 77 -15.82 15.38 11.84
CA MET A 77 -15.49 14.09 12.45
C MET A 77 -15.30 14.21 13.98
N ARG A 78 -14.65 15.28 14.46
CA ARG A 78 -14.55 15.56 15.89
C ARG A 78 -15.92 15.78 16.54
N ALA A 79 -16.84 16.46 15.85
CA ALA A 79 -18.21 16.62 16.32
C ALA A 79 -18.97 15.29 16.42
N GLN A 80 -18.58 14.28 15.63
CA GLN A 80 -19.06 12.89 15.72
C GLN A 80 -18.31 12.05 16.77
N GLY A 81 -17.42 12.65 17.57
CA GLY A 81 -16.70 11.99 18.67
C GLY A 81 -15.37 11.34 18.29
N TYR A 82 -14.88 11.56 17.07
CA TYR A 82 -13.56 11.07 16.66
C TYR A 82 -12.44 11.86 17.34
N GLN A 83 -11.40 11.14 17.78
CA GLN A 83 -10.09 11.73 18.02
C GLN A 83 -9.36 11.89 16.68
N PHE A 84 -8.69 13.03 16.50
CA PHE A 84 -7.88 13.32 15.33
C PHE A 84 -6.39 13.31 15.70
N VAL A 85 -5.58 12.58 14.93
CA VAL A 85 -4.12 12.53 15.05
C VAL A 85 -3.46 12.79 13.70
N SER A 86 -2.24 13.33 13.71
CA SER A 86 -1.54 13.79 12.51
C SER A 86 -0.05 13.43 12.47
N ASN A 87 0.46 12.78 13.52
CA ASN A 87 1.84 12.28 13.60
C ASN A 87 1.92 11.04 14.50
N GLU A 88 3.07 10.37 14.46
CA GLU A 88 3.36 9.14 15.21
C GLU A 88 3.16 9.30 16.72
N SER A 89 3.63 10.41 17.30
CA SER A 89 3.50 10.65 18.75
C SER A 89 2.04 10.78 19.19
N GLU A 90 1.23 11.49 18.41
CA GLU A 90 -0.22 11.59 18.63
C GLU A 90 -0.91 10.23 18.45
N LEU A 91 -0.51 9.44 17.45
CA LEU A 91 -1.05 8.09 17.22
C LEU A 91 -0.76 7.16 18.41
N VAL A 92 0.45 7.21 18.97
CA VAL A 92 0.84 6.43 20.15
C VAL A 92 0.06 6.86 21.39
N GLY A 93 -0.24 8.16 21.51
CA GLY A 93 -1.00 8.74 22.62
C GLY A 93 -2.53 8.62 22.50
N ALA A 94 -3.04 8.12 21.37
CA ALA A 94 -4.48 8.02 21.10
C ALA A 94 -5.18 7.07 22.09
N ALA A 95 -6.36 7.48 22.56
CA ALA A 95 -7.14 6.72 23.53
C ALA A 95 -7.90 5.58 22.83
N THR A 96 -7.69 4.33 23.24
CA THR A 96 -8.23 3.18 22.47
C THR A 96 -9.74 2.98 22.59
N ASP A 97 -10.42 3.73 23.45
CA ASP A 97 -11.87 3.70 23.67
C ASP A 97 -12.66 4.69 22.78
N LYS A 98 -11.98 5.45 21.90
CA LYS A 98 -12.60 6.40 20.97
C LYS A 98 -12.32 6.04 19.51
N LYS A 99 -13.25 6.39 18.62
CA LYS A 99 -13.04 6.30 17.17
C LYS A 99 -11.90 7.21 16.73
N LEU A 100 -11.09 6.75 15.78
CA LEU A 100 -9.83 7.38 15.43
C LEU A 100 -9.76 7.77 13.95
N LEU A 101 -9.43 9.04 13.70
CA LEU A 101 -9.04 9.56 12.40
C LEU A 101 -7.58 10.00 12.46
N GLY A 102 -6.70 9.31 11.76
CA GLY A 102 -5.28 9.65 11.62
C GLY A 102 -4.93 10.01 10.19
N LEU A 103 -4.54 11.27 9.95
CA LEU A 103 -4.12 11.76 8.63
C LEU A 103 -2.69 12.28 8.68
N PHE A 104 -1.73 11.48 8.22
CA PHE A 104 -0.29 11.69 8.37
C PHE A 104 0.39 12.36 7.17
N GLY A 105 -0.39 12.69 6.13
CA GLY A 105 0.10 13.37 4.93
C GLY A 105 -0.99 14.22 4.27
N SER A 106 -0.58 15.31 3.63
CA SER A 106 -1.51 16.15 2.84
C SER A 106 -2.09 15.37 1.65
N SER A 107 -1.25 14.61 0.95
CA SER A 107 -1.62 13.64 -0.07
C SER A 107 -1.41 12.23 0.49
N HIS A 108 -0.92 11.28 -0.32
CA HIS A 108 -0.40 10.01 0.17
C HIS A 108 0.70 10.23 1.24
N MET A 109 0.94 9.22 2.07
CA MET A 109 2.12 9.15 2.94
C MET A 109 3.40 9.03 2.12
N ASN A 110 4.57 9.24 2.71
CA ASN A 110 5.83 9.06 1.99
C ASN A 110 6.04 7.56 1.67
N TYR A 111 6.85 7.26 0.66
CA TYR A 111 7.38 5.89 0.51
C TYR A 111 8.17 5.53 1.79
N GLU A 112 8.24 4.26 2.17
CA GLU A 112 8.95 3.84 3.39
C GLU A 112 10.43 4.21 3.32
N LEU A 113 11.04 4.12 2.12
CA LEU A 113 12.42 4.57 1.88
C LEU A 113 12.62 6.06 2.18
N ASP A 114 11.59 6.88 1.98
CA ASP A 114 11.60 8.34 2.14
C ASP A 114 10.85 8.79 3.41
N ARG A 115 10.50 7.85 4.31
CA ARG A 115 9.64 8.15 5.46
C ARG A 115 10.26 9.21 6.35
N LYS A 116 9.48 10.24 6.66
CA LYS A 116 9.92 11.38 7.47
C LYS A 116 9.84 11.07 8.95
N SER A 117 10.72 11.71 9.72
CA SER A 117 10.65 11.66 11.19
C SER A 117 9.27 12.15 11.68
N GLY A 118 8.63 11.37 12.55
CA GLY A 118 7.29 11.62 13.07
C GLY A 118 6.14 11.11 12.20
N GLU A 119 6.42 10.46 11.08
CA GLU A 119 5.42 9.73 10.28
C GLU A 119 5.39 8.25 10.69
N PRO A 120 4.23 7.71 11.12
CA PRO A 120 4.14 6.33 11.54
C PRO A 120 4.30 5.38 10.34
N SER A 121 4.97 4.26 10.56
CA SER A 121 5.04 3.14 9.62
C SER A 121 3.69 2.45 9.47
N LEU A 122 3.54 1.68 8.38
CA LEU A 122 2.37 0.83 8.16
C LEU A 122 2.16 -0.17 9.31
N SER A 123 3.23 -0.72 9.87
CA SER A 123 3.20 -1.62 11.04
C SER A 123 2.66 -0.92 12.29
N GLU A 124 3.12 0.31 12.58
CA GLU A 124 2.65 1.08 13.73
C GLU A 124 1.17 1.46 13.62
N MET A 125 0.73 1.90 12.43
CA MET A 125 -0.68 2.15 12.16
C MET A 125 -1.53 0.89 12.31
N THR A 126 -1.05 -0.25 11.80
CA THR A 126 -1.75 -1.54 11.87
C THR A 126 -1.94 -2.00 13.32
N VAL A 127 -0.87 -1.96 14.13
CA VAL A 127 -0.92 -2.32 15.54
C VAL A 127 -1.84 -1.37 16.31
N SER A 128 -1.79 -0.06 16.02
CA SER A 128 -2.70 0.91 16.65
C SER A 128 -4.16 0.60 16.30
N ALA A 129 -4.46 0.32 15.02
CA ALA A 129 -5.81 -0.03 14.60
C ALA A 129 -6.34 -1.28 15.31
N LEU A 130 -5.53 -2.35 15.41
CA LEU A 130 -5.92 -3.57 16.12
C LEU A 130 -6.20 -3.31 17.61
N LYS A 131 -5.41 -2.46 18.28
CA LYS A 131 -5.64 -2.10 19.69
C LYS A 131 -6.97 -1.37 19.93
N HIS A 132 -7.37 -0.51 19.00
CA HIS A 132 -8.67 0.18 19.04
C HIS A 132 -9.81 -0.80 18.72
N LEU A 133 -9.69 -1.57 17.64
CA LEU A 133 -10.76 -2.47 17.18
C LEU A 133 -11.05 -3.62 18.16
N LYS A 134 -10.02 -4.16 18.83
CA LYS A 134 -10.14 -5.25 19.81
C LYS A 134 -10.95 -4.88 21.08
N GLN A 135 -11.28 -3.60 21.25
CA GLN A 135 -12.22 -3.18 22.30
C GLN A 135 -13.64 -3.70 22.02
N ASN A 136 -14.02 -3.86 20.75
CA ASN A 136 -15.32 -4.40 20.37
C ASN A 136 -15.34 -5.94 20.55
N LYS A 137 -16.18 -6.41 21.47
CA LYS A 137 -16.32 -7.85 21.77
C LYS A 137 -17.13 -8.63 20.74
N ARG A 138 -17.75 -7.96 19.77
CA ARG A 138 -18.45 -8.59 18.64
C ARG A 138 -17.53 -8.93 17.46
N GLY A 139 -16.23 -8.64 17.58
CA GLY A 139 -15.27 -8.79 16.48
C GLY A 139 -15.07 -7.49 15.70
N TYR A 140 -14.22 -7.57 14.68
CA TYR A 140 -13.85 -6.43 13.84
C TYR A 140 -13.43 -6.89 12.44
N PHE A 141 -13.51 -5.96 11.49
CA PHE A 141 -12.90 -6.07 10.17
C PHE A 141 -11.81 -5.01 10.05
N LEU A 142 -10.64 -5.40 9.53
CA LEU A 142 -9.53 -4.48 9.28
C LEU A 142 -8.95 -4.75 7.88
N MET A 143 -9.04 -3.74 7.01
CA MET A 143 -8.26 -3.68 5.77
C MET A 143 -6.98 -2.86 6.02
N VAL A 144 -5.85 -3.41 5.60
CA VAL A 144 -4.51 -2.78 5.63
C VAL A 144 -3.94 -2.79 4.20
N GLU A 145 -3.53 -1.64 3.68
CA GLU A 145 -3.05 -1.48 2.32
C GLU A 145 -1.61 -0.94 2.27
N GLY A 146 -0.71 -1.67 1.63
CA GLY A 146 0.62 -1.20 1.21
C GLY A 146 0.59 -0.42 -0.12
N GLY A 147 -0.32 0.55 -0.26
CA GLY A 147 -0.69 1.06 -1.60
C GLY A 147 0.33 1.99 -2.26
N ARG A 148 1.44 2.30 -1.60
CA ARG A 148 2.57 3.00 -2.24
C ARG A 148 3.47 2.07 -3.07
N ILE A 149 3.31 0.74 -2.97
CA ILE A 149 3.96 -0.24 -3.85
C ILE A 149 3.58 0.04 -5.32
N ASP A 150 2.29 0.17 -5.59
CA ASP A 150 1.70 0.51 -6.89
C ASP A 150 2.32 1.79 -7.48
N HIS A 151 2.31 2.89 -6.74
CA HIS A 151 2.87 4.16 -7.23
C HIS A 151 4.37 4.05 -7.57
N ALA A 152 5.14 3.30 -6.79
CA ALA A 152 6.56 3.10 -7.09
C ALA A 152 6.76 2.24 -8.35
N LEU A 153 5.88 1.28 -8.61
CA LEU A 153 5.89 0.47 -9.85
C LEU A 153 5.49 1.31 -11.06
N HIS A 154 4.49 2.19 -10.92
CA HIS A 154 4.14 3.21 -11.92
C HIS A 154 5.31 4.12 -12.29
N ASP A 155 6.13 4.49 -11.29
CA ASP A 155 7.39 5.24 -11.47
C ASP A 155 8.53 4.39 -12.04
N THR A 156 8.32 3.10 -12.32
CA THR A 156 9.38 2.12 -12.64
C THR A 156 10.53 2.15 -11.64
N ASN A 157 10.25 2.42 -10.36
CA ASN A 157 11.23 2.49 -9.28
C ASN A 157 11.12 1.25 -8.39
N ALA A 158 11.82 0.19 -8.77
CA ALA A 158 11.81 -1.08 -8.08
C ALA A 158 12.37 -1.00 -6.66
N LYS A 159 13.29 -0.07 -6.36
CA LYS A 159 13.85 0.06 -5.01
C LYS A 159 12.77 0.49 -4.02
N ARG A 160 12.00 1.53 -4.34
CA ARG A 160 10.87 1.97 -3.51
C ARG A 160 9.77 0.92 -3.47
N ALA A 161 9.42 0.31 -4.61
CA ALA A 161 8.40 -0.74 -4.65
C ALA A 161 8.73 -1.92 -3.73
N LEU A 162 9.98 -2.40 -3.75
CA LEU A 162 10.42 -3.50 -2.91
C LEU A 162 10.55 -3.11 -1.44
N VAL A 163 11.01 -1.90 -1.12
CA VAL A 163 11.08 -1.41 0.27
C VAL A 163 9.67 -1.26 0.86
N ASP A 164 8.71 -0.76 0.10
CA ASP A 164 7.30 -0.69 0.55
C ASP A 164 6.66 -2.07 0.64
N THR A 165 7.05 -3.01 -0.21
CA THR A 165 6.63 -4.42 -0.10
C THR A 165 7.16 -5.05 1.19
N VAL A 166 8.40 -4.75 1.57
CA VAL A 166 8.95 -5.16 2.88
C VAL A 166 8.17 -4.53 4.03
N ALA A 167 7.84 -3.23 3.94
CA ALA A 167 7.04 -2.55 4.96
C ALA A 167 5.64 -3.17 5.11
N PHE A 168 5.01 -3.59 4.00
CA PHE A 168 3.75 -4.32 4.03
C PHE A 168 3.89 -5.72 4.66
N ASN A 169 4.96 -6.46 4.33
CA ASN A 169 5.27 -7.72 4.98
C ASN A 169 5.47 -7.56 6.50
N ASP A 170 6.18 -6.52 6.93
CA ASP A 170 6.39 -6.23 8.34
C ASP A 170 5.06 -5.87 9.04
N ALA A 171 4.14 -5.20 8.35
CA ALA A 171 2.81 -4.92 8.87
C ALA A 171 1.94 -6.19 8.99
N ILE A 172 2.04 -7.12 8.04
CA ILE A 172 1.41 -8.44 8.13
C ILE A 172 1.93 -9.19 9.36
N GLN A 173 3.26 -9.23 9.55
CA GLN A 173 3.87 -9.88 10.71
C GLN A 173 3.42 -9.21 12.02
N ALA A 174 3.41 -7.88 12.07
CA ALA A 174 2.96 -7.13 13.23
C ALA A 174 1.48 -7.39 13.57
N ALA A 175 0.62 -7.52 12.54
CA ALA A 175 -0.78 -7.89 12.72
C ALA A 175 -0.92 -9.30 13.29
N ILE A 176 -0.21 -10.28 12.73
CA ILE A 176 -0.19 -11.67 13.21
C ILE A 176 0.24 -11.71 14.68
N ASP A 177 1.34 -11.01 15.03
CA ASP A 177 1.87 -10.99 16.38
C ASP A 177 0.92 -10.31 17.37
N GLU A 178 0.23 -9.23 16.97
CA GLU A 178 -0.74 -8.54 17.83
C GLU A 178 -2.00 -9.39 18.05
N VAL A 179 -2.55 -10.01 17.00
CA VAL A 179 -3.73 -10.88 17.10
C VAL A 179 -3.44 -12.10 17.97
N LYS A 180 -2.28 -12.75 17.77
CA LYS A 180 -1.89 -13.94 18.53
C LYS A 180 -1.74 -13.71 20.03
N LYS A 181 -1.64 -12.47 20.49
CA LYS A 181 -1.69 -12.15 21.94
C LYS A 181 -3.02 -12.54 22.58
N SER A 182 -4.11 -12.56 21.82
CA SER A 182 -5.45 -13.00 22.29
C SER A 182 -5.99 -14.24 21.60
N ASP A 183 -5.53 -14.55 20.40
CA ASP A 183 -5.97 -15.70 19.61
C ASP A 183 -4.75 -16.47 19.09
N PRO A 184 -3.98 -17.16 19.96
CA PRO A 184 -2.67 -17.73 19.61
C PRO A 184 -2.70 -18.72 18.44
N GLU A 185 -3.82 -19.43 18.29
CA GLU A 185 -4.07 -20.42 17.24
C GLU A 185 -4.90 -19.87 16.07
N LEU A 186 -5.23 -18.57 16.08
CA LEU A 186 -6.10 -17.90 15.09
C LEU A 186 -7.44 -18.61 14.87
N LYS A 187 -8.03 -19.15 15.95
CA LYS A 187 -9.29 -19.91 15.89
C LYS A 187 -10.51 -19.03 15.59
N ASN A 188 -10.40 -17.73 15.86
CA ASN A 188 -11.46 -16.74 15.70
C ASN A 188 -11.09 -15.61 14.75
N THR A 189 -9.94 -15.71 14.08
CA THR A 189 -9.42 -14.65 13.20
C THR A 189 -9.01 -15.24 11.85
N LEU A 190 -9.58 -14.68 10.78
CA LEU A 190 -9.13 -14.90 9.41
C LEU A 190 -8.17 -13.76 9.02
N ILE A 191 -7.00 -14.10 8.51
CA ILE A 191 -6.07 -13.14 7.88
C ILE A 191 -5.93 -13.53 6.42
N VAL A 192 -6.20 -12.60 5.51
CA VAL A 192 -6.07 -12.78 4.05
C VAL A 192 -5.08 -11.75 3.52
N VAL A 193 -4.17 -12.20 2.65
CA VAL A 193 -3.19 -11.36 1.95
C VAL A 193 -3.33 -11.59 0.45
N THR A 194 -3.47 -10.51 -0.31
CA THR A 194 -3.57 -10.54 -1.77
C THR A 194 -3.14 -9.19 -2.36
N ALA A 195 -3.17 -9.08 -3.69
CA ALA A 195 -3.04 -7.84 -4.43
C ALA A 195 -4.34 -7.58 -5.21
N ASP A 196 -4.59 -6.34 -5.58
CA ASP A 196 -5.70 -5.95 -6.46
C ASP A 196 -5.37 -6.18 -7.95
N HIS A 197 -4.10 -6.04 -8.33
CA HIS A 197 -3.55 -6.39 -9.66
C HIS A 197 -2.02 -6.53 -9.63
N ASP A 198 -1.43 -6.96 -10.76
CA ASP A 198 0.02 -7.02 -10.98
C ASP A 198 0.55 -5.72 -11.63
N HIS A 199 1.84 -5.67 -11.95
CA HIS A 199 2.51 -4.68 -12.81
C HIS A 199 3.38 -5.38 -13.87
N THR A 200 4.04 -4.62 -14.74
CA THR A 200 4.89 -5.16 -15.82
C THR A 200 6.33 -5.45 -15.40
N LEU A 201 6.61 -5.56 -14.10
CA LEU A 201 7.94 -5.85 -13.58
C LEU A 201 8.40 -7.25 -14.03
N VAL A 202 9.63 -7.33 -14.52
CA VAL A 202 10.26 -8.59 -14.93
C VAL A 202 11.59 -8.82 -14.21
N LEU A 203 11.92 -10.10 -14.00
CA LEU A 203 13.20 -10.55 -13.46
C LEU A 203 14.03 -11.25 -14.55
N ASN A 204 15.04 -10.55 -15.04
CA ASN A 204 15.99 -11.04 -16.02
C ASN A 204 17.00 -12.02 -15.40
N GLY A 205 17.52 -12.93 -16.23
CA GLY A 205 18.46 -13.98 -15.83
C GLY A 205 19.65 -14.14 -16.77
N TYR A 206 20.58 -15.07 -16.50
CA TYR A 206 20.59 -16.03 -15.38
C TYR A 206 21.55 -15.57 -14.25
N ALA A 207 20.99 -14.90 -13.23
CA ALA A 207 21.77 -14.29 -12.15
C ALA A 207 22.32 -15.32 -11.13
N LYS A 208 23.56 -15.11 -10.68
CA LYS A 208 24.11 -15.73 -9.47
C LYS A 208 23.27 -15.28 -8.27
N ARG A 209 23.14 -16.15 -7.26
CA ARG A 209 22.46 -15.80 -6.00
C ARG A 209 23.06 -14.50 -5.43
N THR A 210 22.21 -13.49 -5.28
CA THR A 210 22.61 -12.11 -4.97
C THR A 210 22.80 -11.85 -3.47
N GLY A 211 22.14 -12.65 -2.62
CA GLY A 211 22.04 -12.37 -1.19
C GLY A 211 21.13 -11.18 -0.87
N LYS A 212 21.12 -10.76 0.39
CA LYS A 212 20.33 -9.62 0.88
C LYS A 212 20.86 -8.30 0.29
N THR A 213 19.96 -7.45 -0.17
CA THR A 213 20.29 -6.05 -0.53
C THR A 213 20.71 -5.28 0.72
N THR A 214 21.86 -4.61 0.64
CA THR A 214 22.43 -3.75 1.69
C THR A 214 22.97 -2.48 1.06
N ALA A 215 23.45 -1.52 1.87
CA ALA A 215 24.08 -0.30 1.37
C ALA A 215 25.31 -0.55 0.47
N THR A 216 25.94 -1.72 0.57
CA THR A 216 27.15 -2.09 -0.21
C THR A 216 26.94 -3.30 -1.11
N ASN A 217 25.75 -3.90 -1.11
CA ASN A 217 25.38 -5.01 -1.97
C ASN A 217 24.03 -4.70 -2.64
N PRO A 218 23.99 -4.45 -3.96
CA PRO A 218 22.75 -4.09 -4.65
C PRO A 218 21.72 -5.23 -4.64
N GLY A 219 22.15 -6.48 -4.42
CA GLY A 219 21.23 -7.60 -4.30
C GLY A 219 20.43 -7.79 -5.59
N VAL A 220 19.10 -7.90 -5.45
CA VAL A 220 18.18 -8.05 -6.59
C VAL A 220 18.04 -6.77 -7.44
N LEU A 221 18.46 -5.61 -6.93
CA LEU A 221 18.44 -4.34 -7.67
C LEU A 221 19.64 -4.20 -8.63
N GLY A 222 20.61 -5.10 -8.54
CA GLY A 222 21.87 -5.01 -9.26
C GLY A 222 21.81 -5.45 -10.72
N LEU A 223 22.99 -5.44 -11.32
CA LEU A 223 23.23 -6.02 -12.64
C LEU A 223 23.18 -7.55 -12.60
N VAL A 224 22.79 -8.16 -13.72
CA VAL A 224 22.85 -9.62 -13.86
C VAL A 224 24.31 -10.07 -13.88
N LYS A 225 24.73 -10.79 -12.85
CA LYS A 225 26.00 -11.52 -12.81
C LYS A 225 25.76 -12.98 -13.13
N ASN A 226 26.46 -13.56 -14.10
CA ASN A 226 26.22 -14.93 -14.54
C ASN A 226 26.42 -15.93 -13.39
N TYR A 227 25.53 -16.92 -13.27
CA TYR A 227 25.57 -17.89 -12.18
C TYR A 227 26.81 -18.79 -12.15
N GLY A 228 27.47 -19.00 -13.31
CA GLY A 228 28.61 -19.90 -13.46
C GLY A 228 29.95 -19.27 -13.03
N ASP A 229 30.22 -18.05 -13.48
CA ASP A 229 31.51 -17.38 -13.27
C ASP A 229 31.42 -16.12 -12.39
N GLY A 230 30.23 -15.55 -12.20
CA GLY A 230 30.00 -14.33 -11.44
C GLY A 230 30.34 -13.03 -12.18
N ASN A 231 30.69 -13.08 -13.47
CA ASN A 231 30.95 -11.90 -14.28
C ASN A 231 29.63 -11.23 -14.71
N PRO A 232 29.63 -9.91 -14.99
CA PRO A 232 28.46 -9.26 -15.58
C PRO A 232 28.02 -9.95 -16.87
N THR A 233 26.73 -10.23 -16.99
CA THR A 233 26.14 -10.70 -18.24
C THR A 233 25.87 -9.50 -19.13
N LEU A 234 26.25 -9.62 -20.39
CA LEU A 234 26.15 -8.53 -21.37
C LEU A 234 25.01 -8.80 -22.35
N ASP A 235 24.37 -7.74 -22.81
CA ASP A 235 23.45 -7.79 -23.96
C ASP A 235 24.22 -8.01 -25.28
N LYS A 236 23.48 -8.04 -26.39
CA LYS A 236 24.05 -8.30 -27.73
C LYS A 236 25.00 -7.19 -28.18
N GLU A 237 24.84 -5.99 -27.64
CA GLU A 237 25.63 -4.80 -27.90
C GLU A 237 26.81 -4.65 -26.93
N GLY A 238 26.96 -5.57 -25.97
CA GLY A 238 28.08 -5.64 -25.03
C GLY A 238 27.88 -4.85 -23.74
N ASN A 239 26.67 -4.40 -23.43
CA ASN A 239 26.36 -3.64 -22.21
C ASN A 239 25.81 -4.55 -21.10
N PRO A 240 26.22 -4.34 -19.84
CA PRO A 240 25.55 -4.97 -18.69
C PRO A 240 24.08 -4.53 -18.58
N TYR A 241 23.22 -5.41 -18.06
CA TYR A 241 21.80 -5.14 -17.84
C TYR A 241 21.34 -5.54 -16.44
N THR A 242 20.24 -4.94 -15.98
CA THR A 242 19.68 -5.13 -14.63
C THR A 242 18.93 -6.44 -14.48
N ILE A 243 18.92 -6.97 -13.25
CA ILE A 243 18.03 -8.08 -12.88
C ILE A 243 16.58 -7.65 -13.01
N ILE A 244 16.21 -6.46 -12.52
CA ILE A 244 14.84 -5.96 -12.62
C ILE A 244 14.71 -5.03 -13.83
N GLY A 245 13.67 -5.23 -14.62
CA GLY A 245 13.24 -4.33 -15.70
C GLY A 245 11.71 -4.24 -15.74
N PHE A 246 11.18 -3.47 -16.68
CA PHE A 246 9.72 -3.33 -16.88
C PHE A 246 9.31 -3.57 -18.34
N GLY A 247 8.09 -4.07 -18.53
CA GLY A 247 7.50 -4.25 -19.86
C GLY A 247 7.18 -2.92 -20.54
N ASN A 248 6.69 -1.94 -19.78
CA ASN A 248 6.48 -0.58 -20.26
C ASN A 248 6.80 0.46 -19.19
N GLY A 249 6.77 1.74 -19.57
CA GLY A 249 6.99 2.85 -18.66
C GLY A 249 7.58 4.06 -19.37
N HIS A 250 8.17 4.95 -18.57
CA HIS A 250 8.74 6.20 -19.08
C HIS A 250 10.21 6.06 -19.50
N ASN A 251 10.96 5.13 -18.87
CA ASN A 251 12.40 4.98 -19.06
C ASN A 251 12.76 3.92 -20.10
N ARG A 252 12.34 4.11 -21.35
CA ARG A 252 12.90 3.33 -22.47
C ARG A 252 14.17 4.03 -22.97
N VAL A 253 15.26 3.26 -23.08
CA VAL A 253 16.49 3.79 -23.65
C VAL A 253 16.30 4.06 -25.14
N GLU A 254 16.48 5.32 -25.53
CA GLU A 254 16.44 5.76 -26.94
C GLU A 254 17.87 5.71 -27.53
N GLY A 255 18.03 4.98 -28.62
CA GLY A 255 19.35 4.79 -29.26
C GLY A 255 20.20 3.71 -28.59
N PRO A 256 21.54 3.73 -28.79
CA PRO A 256 22.43 2.73 -28.19
C PRO A 256 22.37 2.79 -26.67
N ARG A 257 22.25 1.62 -26.02
CA ARG A 257 22.34 1.53 -24.56
C ARG A 257 23.71 1.98 -24.08
N GLN A 258 23.70 2.75 -22.99
CA GLN A 258 24.92 3.08 -22.25
C GLN A 258 25.21 1.97 -21.25
N SER A 259 26.49 1.74 -20.98
CA SER A 259 26.90 0.76 -19.97
C SER A 259 26.42 1.22 -18.59
N LEU A 260 25.72 0.34 -17.88
CA LEU A 260 25.27 0.55 -16.51
C LEU A 260 26.33 0.04 -15.51
N ASP A 261 26.34 0.61 -14.32
CA ASP A 261 27.11 0.13 -13.18
C ASP A 261 26.24 -0.11 -11.94
N GLU A 262 26.77 -0.85 -10.96
CA GLU A 262 26.03 -1.23 -9.75
C GLU A 262 25.61 -0.03 -8.91
N ALA A 263 26.39 1.06 -8.89
CA ALA A 263 26.07 2.26 -8.12
C ALA A 263 24.86 2.98 -8.72
N THR A 264 24.79 3.05 -10.05
CA THR A 264 23.69 3.66 -10.79
C THR A 264 22.40 2.88 -10.58
N VAL A 265 22.42 1.56 -10.83
CA VAL A 265 21.19 0.75 -10.84
C VAL A 265 20.60 0.48 -9.45
N SER A 266 21.39 0.72 -8.40
CA SER A 266 20.95 0.56 -7.00
C SER A 266 20.66 1.88 -6.27
N ALA A 267 20.76 3.02 -6.97
CA ALA A 267 20.39 4.32 -6.44
C ALA A 267 18.90 4.40 -6.09
N ASP A 268 18.55 5.24 -5.11
CA ASP A 268 17.17 5.41 -4.61
C ASP A 268 16.19 5.82 -5.72
N ASP A 269 16.63 6.69 -6.63
CA ASP A 269 15.82 7.26 -7.70
C ASP A 269 16.02 6.58 -9.06
N TYR A 270 16.73 5.44 -9.12
CA TYR A 270 16.93 4.76 -10.40
C TYR A 270 15.61 4.16 -10.90
N ALA A 271 15.12 4.70 -12.01
CA ALA A 271 14.04 4.13 -12.79
C ALA A 271 14.60 3.00 -13.65
N GLN A 272 14.12 1.77 -13.47
CA GLN A 272 14.57 0.65 -14.29
C GLN A 272 14.19 0.85 -15.76
N GLU A 273 14.99 0.28 -16.65
CA GLU A 273 14.72 0.34 -18.08
C GLU A 273 13.41 -0.40 -18.42
N ALA A 274 12.64 0.19 -19.35
CA ALA A 274 11.40 -0.35 -19.88
C ALA A 274 11.52 -0.73 -21.37
N VAL A 275 10.78 -1.76 -21.80
CA VAL A 275 10.77 -2.20 -23.21
C VAL A 275 9.97 -1.26 -24.11
N VAL A 276 8.74 -0.91 -23.70
CA VAL A 276 7.85 -0.02 -24.44
C VAL A 276 7.74 1.33 -23.73
N ARG A 277 8.05 2.40 -24.45
CA ARG A 277 7.82 3.77 -23.96
C ARG A 277 6.36 4.14 -24.18
N ILE A 278 5.67 4.46 -23.11
CA ILE A 278 4.25 4.85 -23.18
C ILE A 278 3.98 6.27 -22.67
N SER A 279 4.98 6.89 -22.03
CA SER A 279 4.93 8.29 -21.60
C SER A 279 6.32 8.91 -21.55
N ASP A 280 6.36 10.24 -21.55
CA ASP A 280 7.54 11.04 -21.26
C ASP A 280 7.68 11.38 -19.76
N VAL A 281 6.65 11.05 -18.95
CA VAL A 281 6.55 11.41 -17.53
C VAL A 281 6.54 10.14 -16.69
N ALA A 282 7.21 10.16 -15.54
CA ALA A 282 7.14 9.10 -14.54
C ALA A 282 5.71 8.93 -14.00
N GLY A 283 5.38 7.72 -13.53
CA GLY A 283 4.07 7.40 -12.95
C GLY A 283 3.08 6.81 -13.96
N GLU A 284 3.53 6.44 -15.16
CA GLU A 284 2.68 6.04 -16.29
C GLU A 284 2.95 4.61 -16.77
N GLU A 285 3.81 3.83 -16.09
CA GLU A 285 3.84 2.37 -16.29
C GLU A 285 2.43 1.79 -16.02
N THR A 286 2.04 0.69 -16.68
CA THR A 286 0.68 0.15 -16.54
C THR A 286 0.61 -1.04 -15.61
N HIS A 287 -0.54 -1.24 -14.97
CA HIS A 287 -0.84 -2.51 -14.30
C HIS A 287 -0.70 -3.72 -15.23
N GLY A 288 -0.41 -4.88 -14.64
CA GLY A 288 -0.42 -6.20 -15.26
C GLY A 288 -1.79 -6.87 -15.12
N GLY A 289 -2.14 -7.72 -16.10
CA GLY A 289 -3.38 -8.49 -16.13
C GLY A 289 -3.23 -9.97 -15.76
N THR A 290 -2.13 -10.31 -15.10
CA THR A 290 -1.77 -11.66 -14.62
C THR A 290 -2.48 -11.98 -13.31
N ASP A 291 -2.64 -13.27 -13.03
CA ASP A 291 -3.13 -13.73 -11.72
C ASP A 291 -2.18 -13.28 -10.60
N VAL A 292 -2.76 -12.85 -9.48
CA VAL A 292 -2.01 -12.38 -8.30
C VAL A 292 -2.06 -13.40 -7.16
N PHE A 293 -1.12 -13.25 -6.22
CA PHE A 293 -1.08 -14.07 -5.01
C PHE A 293 -2.36 -13.91 -4.18
N LEU A 294 -2.88 -15.03 -3.66
CA LEU A 294 -3.94 -15.07 -2.66
C LEU A 294 -3.54 -16.10 -1.60
N GLY A 295 -3.35 -15.63 -0.36
CA GLY A 295 -3.02 -16.48 0.78
C GLY A 295 -3.89 -16.15 1.98
N ALA A 296 -4.22 -17.15 2.77
CA ALA A 296 -4.99 -16.98 4.00
C ALA A 296 -4.47 -17.85 5.14
N MET A 297 -4.72 -17.43 6.37
CA MET A 297 -4.47 -18.21 7.58
C MET A 297 -5.52 -17.95 8.66
N GLY A 298 -5.70 -18.94 9.55
CA GLY A 298 -6.65 -18.87 10.65
C GLY A 298 -8.03 -19.41 10.29
N HIS A 299 -9.07 -18.88 10.93
CA HIS A 299 -10.45 -19.36 10.81
C HIS A 299 -10.98 -19.27 9.37
N GLY A 300 -11.46 -20.37 8.79
CA GLY A 300 -12.04 -20.38 7.44
C GLY A 300 -11.01 -20.27 6.30
N ALA A 301 -9.71 -20.31 6.61
CA ALA A 301 -8.64 -20.20 5.60
C ALA A 301 -8.65 -21.36 4.59
N GLU A 302 -9.22 -22.51 4.95
CA GLU A 302 -9.40 -23.66 4.06
C GLU A 302 -10.28 -23.34 2.85
N GLY A 303 -11.06 -22.25 2.85
CA GLY A 303 -11.83 -21.79 1.69
C GLY A 303 -10.99 -21.08 0.61
N PHE A 304 -9.72 -20.79 0.88
CA PHE A 304 -8.80 -20.11 -0.02
C PHE A 304 -7.84 -21.12 -0.67
N HIS A 305 -8.26 -21.72 -1.79
CA HIS A 305 -7.46 -22.74 -2.47
C HIS A 305 -7.61 -22.69 -3.99
N GLY A 306 -6.55 -23.12 -4.70
CA GLY A 306 -6.55 -23.15 -6.16
C GLY A 306 -6.57 -21.74 -6.77
N SER A 307 -7.18 -21.62 -7.96
CA SER A 307 -7.43 -20.34 -8.62
C SER A 307 -8.86 -19.88 -8.32
N MET A 308 -9.03 -18.58 -8.07
CA MET A 308 -10.31 -18.00 -7.69
C MET A 308 -10.53 -16.66 -8.39
N ASP A 309 -11.77 -16.40 -8.82
CA ASP A 309 -12.15 -15.06 -9.26
C ASP A 309 -12.08 -14.08 -8.08
N ASN A 310 -11.57 -12.87 -8.33
CA ASN A 310 -11.41 -11.85 -7.29
C ASN A 310 -12.74 -11.52 -6.57
N THR A 311 -13.88 -11.58 -7.28
CA THR A 311 -15.21 -11.35 -6.70
C THR A 311 -15.65 -12.47 -5.75
N ALA A 312 -15.11 -13.68 -5.90
CA ALA A 312 -15.42 -14.80 -5.03
C ALA A 312 -14.76 -14.67 -3.65
N VAL A 313 -13.61 -13.97 -3.56
CA VAL A 313 -12.86 -13.74 -2.32
C VAL A 313 -13.75 -13.13 -1.24
N PHE A 314 -14.57 -12.14 -1.60
CA PHE A 314 -15.50 -11.50 -0.68
C PHE A 314 -16.47 -12.49 -0.04
N ASN A 315 -16.99 -13.45 -0.81
CA ASN A 315 -17.94 -14.44 -0.30
C ASN A 315 -17.29 -15.41 0.70
N VAL A 316 -16.01 -15.75 0.49
CA VAL A 316 -15.28 -16.62 1.44
C VAL A 316 -15.00 -15.88 2.74
N VAL A 317 -14.56 -14.61 2.66
CA VAL A 317 -14.37 -13.76 3.85
C VAL A 317 -15.69 -13.61 4.61
N LYS A 318 -16.79 -13.36 3.90
CA LYS A 318 -18.12 -13.23 4.48
C LYS A 318 -18.57 -14.51 5.19
N ALA A 319 -18.38 -15.67 4.56
CA ALA A 319 -18.70 -16.95 5.16
C ALA A 319 -17.89 -17.23 6.44
N ALA A 320 -16.59 -16.94 6.44
CA ALA A 320 -15.73 -17.09 7.61
C ALA A 320 -16.08 -16.11 8.75
N ALA A 321 -16.70 -14.99 8.43
CA ALA A 321 -17.19 -14.02 9.42
C ALA A 321 -18.63 -14.31 9.92
N GLU A 322 -19.27 -15.38 9.42
CA GLU A 322 -20.66 -15.75 9.72
C GLU A 322 -21.68 -14.62 9.41
N LEU A 323 -21.47 -13.89 8.31
CA LEU A 323 -22.30 -12.75 7.84
C LEU A 323 -23.20 -13.09 6.65
#